data_AF-A0A959NH33-F1
#
_entry.id   AF-A0A959NH33-F1
#
_cell.length_a   1.000
_cell.length_b   1.000
_cell.length_c   1.000
_cell.angle_alpha   90.00
_cell.angle_beta   90.00
_cell.angle_gamma   90.00
#
_symmetry.space_group_name_H-M   'P 1'
#
loop_
_entity.id
_entity.type
_entity.pdbx_description
1 polymer ?
#
loop_
_entity_poly.entity_id
_entity_poly.type
_entity_poly.pdbx_seq_one_letter_code
_entity_poly.pdbx_strand_id
1 'polypeptide(L)'
;PVSILKQALEVERYVATVDLYRMDKQGLVNYLTELLSDDTIQKLQSYQDPQTNTQIIQTILKTIKHLPPAFNQPIVSQLQQLAGHHQPTQDVIASFTKKINKTHRREKYSILIILLLTVFLCLLILFASR
;
A
#
# COMPACT_ATOMS: atom_id res chain seq x y z
N PRO A 1 -10.51 -20.75 -3.59
CA PRO A 1 -9.93 -20.12 -2.38
C PRO A 1 -8.40 -20.31 -2.22
N VAL A 2 -7.91 -21.55 -2.14
CA VAL A 2 -6.47 -21.83 -1.89
C VAL A 2 -5.56 -21.38 -3.03
N SER A 3 -6.04 -21.41 -4.28
CA SER A 3 -5.30 -20.92 -5.45
C SER A 3 -5.04 -19.41 -5.39
N ILE A 4 -6.03 -18.62 -4.98
CA ILE A 4 -5.92 -17.15 -4.84
C ILE A 4 -4.97 -16.80 -3.70
N LEU A 5 -5.05 -17.51 -2.57
CA LEU A 5 -4.11 -17.33 -1.47
C LEU A 5 -2.67 -17.61 -1.90
N LYS A 6 -2.45 -18.70 -2.67
CA LYS A 6 -1.13 -19.04 -3.21
C LYS A 6 -0.60 -17.95 -4.14
N GLN A 7 -1.45 -17.40 -5.03
CA GLN A 7 -1.08 -16.31 -5.92
C GLN A 7 -0.74 -15.02 -5.16
N ALA A 8 -1.53 -14.66 -4.14
CA ALA A 8 -1.24 -13.50 -3.30
C ALA A 8 0.11 -13.65 -2.57
N LEU A 9 0.42 -14.86 -2.09
CA LEU A 9 1.66 -15.17 -1.38
C LEU A 9 2.89 -15.16 -2.31
N GLU A 10 2.71 -15.60 -3.56
CA GLU A 10 3.77 -15.58 -4.57
C GLU A 10 4.14 -14.14 -4.97
N VAL A 11 3.14 -13.28 -5.11
CA VAL A 11 3.37 -11.85 -5.35
C VAL A 11 4.06 -11.21 -4.14
N GLU A 12 3.65 -11.52 -2.91
CA GLU A 12 4.30 -11.00 -1.71
C GLU A 12 5.79 -11.39 -1.65
N ARG A 13 6.12 -12.66 -1.96
CA ARG A 13 7.52 -13.11 -2.06
C ARG A 13 8.29 -12.40 -3.17
N TYR A 14 7.69 -12.17 -4.32
CA TYR A 14 8.33 -11.45 -5.43
C TYR A 14 8.60 -9.99 -5.05
N VAL A 15 7.62 -9.30 -4.47
CA VAL A 15 7.78 -7.91 -4.03
C VAL A 15 8.80 -7.79 -2.89
N ALA A 16 8.91 -8.81 -2.03
CA ALA A 16 9.90 -8.84 -0.96
C ALA A 16 11.35 -9.02 -1.47
N THR A 17 11.55 -9.61 -2.65
CA THR A 17 12.89 -9.84 -3.23
C THR A 17 13.32 -8.75 -4.22
N VAL A 18 12.39 -7.96 -4.75
CA VAL A 18 12.65 -6.92 -5.74
C VAL A 18 12.89 -5.56 -5.08
N ASP A 19 13.83 -4.78 -5.63
CA ASP A 19 14.06 -3.39 -5.20
C ASP A 19 12.82 -2.52 -5.45
N LEU A 20 12.28 -1.96 -4.37
CA LEU A 20 11.08 -1.11 -4.34
C LEU A 20 11.13 0.08 -5.31
N TYR A 21 12.32 0.60 -5.60
CA TYR A 21 12.50 1.73 -6.51
C TYR A 21 12.45 1.30 -7.98
N ARG A 22 12.88 0.06 -8.29
CA ARG A 22 12.96 -0.47 -9.66
C ARG A 22 11.78 -1.37 -10.05
N MET A 23 10.91 -1.69 -9.09
CA MET A 23 9.71 -2.49 -9.31
C MET A 23 8.69 -1.77 -10.21
N ASP A 24 8.07 -2.53 -11.12
CA ASP A 24 6.92 -2.06 -11.91
C ASP A 24 5.67 -1.96 -11.02
N LYS A 25 5.49 -0.76 -10.47
CA LYS A 25 4.37 -0.43 -9.58
C LYS A 25 3.03 -0.49 -10.33
N GLN A 26 3.01 -0.15 -11.62
CA GLN A 26 1.79 -0.16 -12.42
C GLN A 26 1.37 -1.59 -12.75
N GLY A 27 2.32 -2.42 -13.21
CA GLY A 27 2.07 -3.84 -13.49
C GLY A 27 1.59 -4.60 -12.26
N LEU A 28 2.18 -4.33 -11.09
CA LEU A 28 1.74 -4.93 -9.83
C LEU A 28 0.31 -4.53 -9.46
N VAL A 29 -0.05 -3.26 -9.62
CA VAL A 29 -1.42 -2.78 -9.36
C VAL A 29 -2.41 -3.46 -10.30
N ASN A 30 -2.11 -3.48 -11.59
CA ASN A 30 -2.97 -4.11 -12.59
C ASN A 30 -3.18 -5.60 -12.25
N TYR A 31 -2.11 -6.33 -11.92
CA TYR A 31 -2.18 -7.72 -11.52
C TYR A 31 -3.02 -7.93 -10.25
N LEU A 32 -2.80 -7.10 -9.22
CA LEU A 32 -3.56 -7.19 -7.97
C LEU A 32 -5.04 -6.85 -8.18
N THR A 33 -5.35 -5.88 -9.03
CA THR A 33 -6.72 -5.50 -9.39
C THR A 33 -7.42 -6.57 -10.20
N GLU A 34 -6.71 -7.27 -11.10
CA GLU A 34 -7.24 -8.41 -11.84
C GLU A 34 -7.46 -9.63 -10.92
N LEU A 35 -6.52 -9.88 -10.01
CA LEU A 35 -6.63 -10.92 -8.99
C LEU A 35 -7.79 -10.66 -8.01
N LEU A 36 -8.04 -9.39 -7.69
CA LEU A 36 -9.17 -8.90 -6.89
C LEU A 36 -10.35 -8.43 -7.75
N SER A 37 -10.52 -9.00 -8.94
CA SER A 37 -11.71 -8.74 -9.76
C SER A 37 -13.00 -9.01 -8.98
N ASP A 38 -14.07 -8.31 -9.35
CA ASP A 38 -15.38 -8.43 -8.68
C ASP A 38 -15.87 -9.88 -8.65
N ASP A 39 -15.65 -10.64 -9.73
CA ASP A 39 -15.94 -12.07 -9.81
C ASP A 39 -15.16 -12.90 -8.76
N THR A 40 -13.90 -12.56 -8.53
CA THR A 40 -13.05 -13.25 -7.55
C THR A 40 -13.46 -12.88 -6.13
N ILE A 41 -13.82 -11.62 -5.89
CA ILE A 41 -14.38 -11.16 -4.60
C ILE A 41 -15.68 -11.90 -4.30
N GLN A 42 -16.60 -11.98 -5.27
CA GLN A 42 -17.87 -12.65 -5.10
C GLN A 42 -17.69 -14.15 -4.84
N LYS A 43 -16.74 -14.80 -5.55
CA LYS A 43 -16.36 -16.19 -5.27
C LYS A 43 -15.80 -16.34 -3.85
N LEU A 44 -14.87 -15.49 -3.42
CA LEU A 44 -14.26 -15.54 -2.08
C LEU A 44 -15.28 -15.30 -0.96
N GLN A 45 -16.26 -14.43 -1.18
CA GLN A 45 -17.38 -14.24 -0.25
C GLN A 45 -18.30 -15.48 -0.21
N SER A 46 -18.52 -16.14 -1.34
CA SER A 46 -19.37 -17.35 -1.41
C SER A 46 -18.78 -18.55 -0.66
N TYR A 47 -17.46 -18.63 -0.49
CA TYR A 47 -16.80 -19.71 0.24
C TYR A 47 -16.97 -19.63 1.77
N GLN A 48 -17.57 -18.56 2.31
CA GLN A 48 -17.85 -18.36 3.74
C GLN A 48 -16.67 -18.65 4.69
N ASP A 49 -15.43 -18.45 4.22
CA ASP A 49 -14.21 -18.62 5.02
C ASP A 49 -13.59 -17.26 5.34
N PRO A 50 -13.99 -16.64 6.47
CA PRO A 50 -13.48 -15.34 6.87
C PRO A 50 -12.00 -15.37 7.28
N GLN A 51 -11.45 -16.53 7.67
CA GLN A 51 -10.05 -16.65 8.03
C GLN A 51 -9.17 -16.58 6.78
N THR A 52 -9.51 -17.32 5.73
CA THR A 52 -8.81 -17.26 4.45
C THR A 52 -8.92 -15.87 3.83
N ASN A 53 -10.11 -15.24 3.88
CA ASN A 53 -10.28 -13.87 3.37
C ASN A 53 -9.40 -12.86 4.14
N THR A 54 -9.31 -12.99 5.46
CA THR A 54 -8.45 -12.14 6.28
C THR A 54 -6.97 -12.34 5.94
N GLN A 55 -6.52 -13.58 5.71
CA GLN A 55 -5.14 -13.87 5.30
C GLN A 55 -4.80 -13.29 3.92
N ILE A 56 -5.72 -13.37 2.96
CA ILE A 56 -5.57 -12.76 1.64
C ILE A 56 -5.42 -11.24 1.80
N ILE A 57 -6.32 -10.61 2.56
CA ILE A 57 -6.28 -9.17 2.81
C ILE A 57 -4.96 -8.75 3.45
N GLN A 58 -4.50 -9.46 4.49
CA GLN A 58 -3.23 -9.15 5.16
C GLN A 58 -2.02 -9.30 4.23
N THR A 59 -2.01 -10.35 3.41
CA THR A 59 -0.93 -10.59 2.45
C THR A 59 -0.89 -9.47 1.41
N ILE A 60 -2.03 -9.09 0.84
CA ILE A 60 -2.10 -8.02 -0.16
C ILE A 60 -1.74 -6.66 0.47
N LEU A 61 -2.19 -6.38 1.69
CA LEU A 61 -1.79 -5.17 2.43
C LEU A 61 -0.28 -5.08 2.64
N LYS A 62 0.40 -6.20 2.93
CA LYS A 62 1.87 -6.22 3.03
C LYS A 62 2.53 -5.89 1.70
N THR A 63 2.03 -6.46 0.60
CA THR A 63 2.53 -6.22 -0.76
C THR A 63 2.40 -4.75 -1.16
N ILE A 64 1.24 -4.13 -0.92
CA ILE A 64 0.98 -2.73 -1.31
C ILE A 64 1.53 -1.68 -0.33
N LYS A 65 2.10 -2.10 0.81
CA LYS A 65 2.63 -1.20 1.84
C LYS A 65 3.68 -0.22 1.32
N HIS A 66 4.45 -0.65 0.32
CA HIS A 66 5.54 0.11 -0.26
C HIS A 66 5.12 0.86 -1.54
N LEU A 67 3.86 0.75 -1.95
CA LEU A 67 3.35 1.44 -3.11
C LEU A 67 2.92 2.88 -2.76
N PRO A 68 3.06 3.82 -3.71
CA PRO A 68 2.55 5.16 -3.54
C PRO A 68 1.04 5.19 -3.26
N PRO A 69 0.51 6.20 -2.55
CA PRO A 69 -0.89 6.25 -2.12
C PRO A 69 -1.85 6.29 -3.31
N ALA A 70 -1.42 6.89 -4.42
CA ALA A 70 -2.17 6.96 -5.67
C ALA A 70 -2.52 5.56 -6.22
N PHE A 71 -1.64 4.58 -6.00
CA PHE A 71 -1.83 3.20 -6.46
C PHE A 71 -2.55 2.32 -5.45
N ASN A 72 -2.54 2.69 -4.17
CA ASN A 72 -3.17 1.91 -3.11
C ASN A 72 -4.68 2.10 -3.06
N GLN A 73 -5.18 3.27 -3.46
CA GLN A 73 -6.59 3.61 -3.35
C GLN A 73 -7.55 2.60 -4.02
N PRO A 74 -7.36 2.20 -5.30
CA PRO A 74 -8.26 1.23 -5.94
C PRO A 74 -8.20 -0.16 -5.29
N ILE A 75 -7.01 -0.59 -4.85
CA ILE A 75 -6.82 -1.89 -4.20
C ILE A 75 -7.49 -1.90 -2.83
N VAL A 76 -7.36 -0.81 -2.06
CA VAL A 76 -7.99 -0.67 -0.75
C VAL A 76 -9.52 -0.73 -0.87
N SER A 77 -10.13 -0.11 -1.88
CA SER A 77 -11.58 -0.23 -2.08
C SER A 77 -12.03 -1.66 -2.38
N GLN A 78 -11.27 -2.40 -3.19
CA GLN A 78 -11.56 -3.81 -3.48
C GLN A 78 -11.40 -4.70 -2.24
N LEU A 79 -10.38 -4.44 -1.42
CA LEU A 79 -10.18 -5.15 -0.15
C LEU A 79 -11.28 -4.84 0.87
N GLN A 80 -11.81 -3.60 0.88
CA GLN A 80 -12.98 -3.24 1.71
C GLN A 80 -14.23 -3.98 1.27
N GLN A 81 -14.46 -4.10 -0.04
CA GLN A 81 -15.56 -4.90 -0.58
C GLN A 81 -15.41 -6.38 -0.16
N LEU A 82 -14.22 -6.95 -0.28
CA LEU A 82 -13.93 -8.32 0.15
C LEU A 82 -14.13 -8.52 1.66
N ALA A 83 -13.77 -7.54 2.49
CA ALA A 83 -13.97 -7.59 3.94
C ALA A 83 -15.47 -7.58 4.31
N GLY A 84 -16.36 -7.07 3.45
CA GLY A 84 -17.80 -7.07 3.67
C GLY A 84 -18.15 -6.43 5.01
N HIS A 85 -18.85 -7.17 5.89
CA HIS A 85 -19.24 -6.71 7.24
C HIS A 85 -18.29 -7.16 8.37
N HIS A 86 -17.14 -7.76 8.07
CA HIS A 86 -16.19 -8.16 9.10
C HIS A 86 -15.43 -6.93 9.65
N GLN A 87 -15.98 -6.36 10.73
CA GLN A 87 -15.37 -5.27 11.51
C GLN A 87 -13.87 -5.42 11.82
N PRO A 88 -13.35 -6.57 12.30
CA PRO A 88 -11.93 -6.67 12.61
C PRO A 88 -11.04 -6.49 11.36
N THR A 89 -11.53 -6.92 10.20
CA THR A 89 -10.79 -6.82 8.94
C THR A 89 -10.86 -5.40 8.36
N GLN A 90 -12.00 -4.71 8.54
CA GLN A 90 -12.14 -3.29 8.18
C GLN A 90 -11.19 -2.40 9.01
N ASP A 91 -11.04 -2.66 10.30
CA ASP A 91 -10.14 -1.90 11.19
C ASP A 91 -8.66 -2.04 10.78
N VAL A 92 -8.27 -3.23 10.32
CA VAL A 92 -6.92 -3.48 9.79
C VAL A 92 -6.69 -2.66 8.51
N ILE A 93 -7.67 -2.59 7.60
CA ILE A 93 -7.57 -1.80 6.37
C ILE A 93 -7.54 -0.28 6.68
N ALA A 94 -8.38 0.17 7.62
CA ALA A 94 -8.45 1.58 8.01
C ALA A 94 -7.16 2.07 8.70
N SER A 95 -6.63 1.28 9.64
CA SER A 95 -5.39 1.58 10.34
C SER A 95 -4.18 1.61 9.39
N PHE A 96 -4.15 0.70 8.41
CA PHE A 96 -3.13 0.68 7.36
C PHE A 96 -3.18 1.93 6.48
N THR A 97 -4.37 2.29 5.98
CA THR A 97 -4.57 3.48 5.13
C THR A 97 -4.15 4.75 5.85
N LYS A 98 -4.50 4.88 7.14
CA LYS A 98 -4.10 6.02 7.98
C LYS A 98 -2.58 6.08 8.17
N LYS A 99 -1.92 4.93 8.32
CA LYS A 99 -0.46 4.83 8.49
C LYS A 99 0.27 5.25 7.21
N ILE A 100 -0.15 4.78 6.04
CA ILE A 100 0.45 5.15 4.76
C ILE A 100 0.33 6.66 4.50
N ASN A 101 -0.87 7.23 4.66
CA ASN A 101 -1.08 8.65 4.42
C ASN A 101 -0.26 9.54 5.37
N LYS A 102 -0.06 9.11 6.62
CA LYS A 102 0.76 9.85 7.60
C LYS A 102 2.25 9.80 7.27
N THR A 103 2.77 8.64 6.90
CA THR A 103 4.18 8.48 6.52
C THR A 103 4.50 9.29 5.27
N HIS A 104 3.62 9.25 4.27
CA HIS A 104 3.87 9.94 3.01
C HIS A 104 3.84 11.48 3.13
N ARG A 105 2.99 12.03 4.00
CA ARG A 105 3.04 13.47 4.31
C ARG A 105 4.38 13.83 4.95
N ARG A 106 4.92 13.02 5.88
CA ARG A 106 6.18 13.32 6.55
C ARG A 106 7.36 13.41 5.58
N GLU A 107 7.46 12.47 4.64
CA GLU A 107 8.55 12.46 3.65
C GLU A 107 8.56 13.72 2.78
N LYS A 108 7.38 14.21 2.38
CA LYS A 108 7.26 15.45 1.59
C LYS A 108 7.76 16.69 2.35
N TYR A 109 7.52 16.75 3.67
CA TYR A 109 8.03 17.84 4.50
C TYR A 109 9.54 17.75 4.75
N SER A 110 10.11 16.55 4.85
CA SER A 110 11.56 16.38 5.04
C SER A 110 12.39 16.98 3.91
N ILE A 111 11.96 16.79 2.65
CA ILE A 111 12.65 17.39 1.48
C ILE A 111 12.57 18.91 1.50
N LEU A 112 11.40 19.48 1.82
CA LEU A 112 11.24 20.93 1.96
C LEU A 112 12.09 21.51 3.08
N ILE A 113 12.23 20.81 4.21
CA ILE A 113 13.08 21.24 5.33
C ILE A 113 14.54 21.27 4.91
N ILE A 114 15.04 20.26 4.18
CA ILE A 114 16.43 20.23 3.70
C ILE A 114 16.70 21.38 2.72
N LEU A 115 15.76 21.64 1.80
CA LEU A 115 15.85 22.78 0.88
C LEU A 115 15.85 24.12 1.64
N LEU A 116 15.00 24.26 2.65
CA LEU A 116 14.92 25.47 3.46
C LEU A 116 16.19 25.67 4.31
N LEU A 117 16.76 24.60 4.87
CA LEU A 117 18.02 24.63 5.61
C LEU A 117 19.20 25.05 4.73
N THR A 118 19.28 24.52 3.51
CA THR A 118 20.33 24.88 2.55
C THR A 118 20.23 26.34 2.14
N VAL A 119 19.04 26.83 1.80
CA VAL A 119 18.81 28.26 1.50
C VAL A 119 19.13 29.14 2.71
N PHE A 120 18.74 28.73 3.92
CA PHE A 120 19.00 29.47 5.15
C PHE A 120 20.51 29.58 5.45
N LEU A 121 21.26 28.49 5.30
CA LEU A 121 22.72 28.50 5.43
C LEU A 121 23.38 29.40 4.38
N CYS A 122 22.92 29.33 3.12
CA CYS A 122 23.40 30.24 2.07
C CYS A 122 23.15 31.71 2.41
N LEU A 123 21.96 32.03 2.94
CA LEU A 123 21.63 33.40 3.39
C LEU A 123 22.50 33.84 4.58
N LEU A 124 22.74 32.96 5.55
CA LEU A 124 23.60 33.27 6.69
C LEU A 124 25.03 33.59 6.27
N ILE A 125 25.60 32.83 5.34
CA ILE A 125 26.95 33.10 4.81
C ILE A 125 26.98 34.46 4.11
N LEU A 126 25.98 34.76 3.28
CA LEU A 126 25.92 36.03 2.54
C LEU A 126 25.74 37.24 3.47
N PHE A 127 24.95 37.08 4.54
CA PHE A 127 24.75 38.13 5.54
C PHE A 127 25.96 38.31 6.45
N ALA A 128 26.62 37.22 6.87
CA ALA A 128 27.85 37.29 7.67
C ALA A 128 29.07 37.79 6.87
N SER A 129 29.05 37.64 5.54
CA SER A 129 30.07 38.16 4.61
C SER A 129 29.90 39.65 4.30
N ARG A 130 28.79 40.28 4.69
CA ARG A 130 28.54 41.71 4.55
C ARG A 130 28.81 42.45 5.85
#